data_AF-A0A9P0XK15-F1
#
_entry.id   AF-A0A9P0XK15-F1
#
_cell.length_a   1.000
_cell.length_b   1.000
_cell.length_c   1.000
_cell.angle_alpha   90.00
_cell.angle_beta   90.00
_cell.angle_gamma   90.00
#
_symmetry.space_group_name_H-M   'P 1'
#
loop_
_entity.id
_entity.type
_entity.pdbx_description
1 polymer ?
#
loop_
_entity_poly.entity_id
_entity_poly.type
_entity_poly.pdbx_seq_one_letter_code
_entity_poly.pdbx_strand_id
1 'polypeptide(L)'
;MGVKLIILLGLLIGVLYCIHILVKDYQAITAARVFRLIFKRDLTSQNSYKAHVRWGKILQYDTIQCTRYLFCDLGASEIKTQLREEFIYMLAVEPREEDVTALEVFKNAYNYGKSSRKEINEPCRAIYSACPFKVNLLYEFIQYLLRIS
;
A
#
# COMPACT_ATOMS: atom_id res chain seq x y z
N MET A 1 11.99 -28.98 -11.26
CA MET A 1 12.07 -27.51 -11.50
C MET A 1 10.72 -26.88 -11.82
N GLY A 2 9.79 -27.57 -12.50
CA GLY A 2 8.46 -27.02 -12.82
C GLY A 2 7.57 -26.66 -11.62
N VAL A 3 7.56 -27.45 -10.54
CA VAL A 3 6.73 -27.18 -9.36
C VAL A 3 7.12 -25.87 -8.65
N LYS A 4 8.41 -25.56 -8.56
CA LYS A 4 8.89 -24.28 -7.99
C LYS A 4 8.44 -23.08 -8.82
N LEU A 5 8.44 -23.22 -10.15
CA LEU A 5 7.94 -22.20 -11.08
C LEU A 5 6.43 -21.97 -10.92
N ILE A 6 5.66 -23.04 -10.78
CA ILE A 6 4.20 -22.94 -10.58
C ILE A 6 3.88 -22.26 -9.24
N ILE A 7 4.60 -22.62 -8.17
CA ILE A 7 4.45 -21.97 -6.85
C ILE A 7 4.79 -20.48 -6.94
N LEU A 8 5.91 -20.12 -7.57
CA LEU A 8 6.31 -18.73 -7.76
C LEU A 8 5.30 -17.95 -8.59
N LEU A 9 4.72 -18.55 -9.63
CA LEU A 9 3.68 -17.94 -10.45
C LEU A 9 2.41 -17.67 -9.62
N GLY A 10 1.98 -18.65 -8.81
CA GLY A 10 0.84 -18.48 -7.91
C GLY A 10 1.05 -17.36 -6.89
N LEU A 11 2.24 -17.31 -6.28
CA LEU A 11 2.62 -16.24 -5.34
C LEU A 11 2.66 -14.86 -6.03
N LEU A 12 3.18 -14.80 -7.25
CA LEU A 12 3.23 -13.58 -8.04
C LEU A 12 1.82 -13.05 -8.32
N ILE A 13 0.91 -13.91 -8.77
CA ILE A 13 -0.49 -13.53 -9.04
C ILE A 13 -1.17 -13.04 -7.75
N GLY A 14 -0.95 -13.73 -6.63
CA GLY A 14 -1.50 -13.32 -5.33
C GLY A 14 -1.02 -11.93 -4.89
N VAL A 15 0.30 -11.67 -4.99
CA VAL A 15 0.87 -10.36 -4.68
C VAL A 15 0.35 -9.28 -5.64
N LEU A 16 0.32 -9.56 -6.94
CA LEU A 16 -0.23 -8.63 -7.93
C LEU A 16 -1.68 -8.26 -7.61
N TYR A 17 -2.50 -9.22 -7.19
CA TYR A 17 -3.89 -8.95 -6.79
C TYR A 17 -3.97 -8.09 -5.52
N CYS A 18 -3.13 -8.34 -4.52
CA CYS A 18 -3.08 -7.51 -3.30
C CYS A 18 -2.65 -6.07 -3.64
N ILE A 19 -1.60 -5.90 -4.44
CA ILE A 19 -1.12 -4.59 -4.89
C ILE A 19 -2.18 -3.89 -5.76
N HIS A 20 -2.91 -4.63 -6.60
CA HIS A 20 -4.00 -4.09 -7.41
C HIS A 20 -5.11 -3.47 -6.58
N ILE A 21 -5.51 -4.11 -5.48
CA ILE A 21 -6.49 -3.53 -4.54
C ILE A 21 -5.94 -2.24 -3.93
N LEU A 22 -4.68 -2.26 -3.50
CA LEU A 22 -4.01 -1.10 -2.92
C LEU A 22 -3.95 0.07 -3.91
N VAL A 23 -3.59 -0.18 -5.17
CA VAL A 23 -3.53 0.82 -6.25
C VAL A 23 -4.91 1.39 -6.56
N LYS A 24 -5.96 0.55 -6.61
CA LYS A 24 -7.33 1.02 -6.81
C LYS A 24 -7.80 1.97 -5.71
N ASP A 25 -7.50 1.64 -4.45
CA ASP A 25 -7.88 2.49 -3.31
C ASP A 25 -7.10 3.81 -3.33
N TYR A 26 -5.82 3.77 -3.70
CA TYR A 26 -5.01 4.97 -3.96
C TYR A 26 -5.63 5.86 -5.07
N GLN A 27 -6.05 5.29 -6.20
CA GLN A 27 -6.66 6.03 -7.31
C GLN A 27 -8.00 6.66 -6.88
N ALA A 28 -8.81 5.97 -6.08
CA ALA A 28 -10.06 6.50 -5.56
C ALA A 28 -9.85 7.74 -4.66
N ILE A 29 -8.80 7.71 -3.82
CA ILE A 29 -8.45 8.82 -2.92
C ILE A 29 -7.90 10.01 -3.69
N THR A 30 -7.00 9.77 -4.63
CA THR A 30 -6.40 10.82 -5.46
C THR A 30 -7.44 11.49 -6.36
N ALA A 31 -8.31 10.71 -7.02
CA ALA A 31 -9.42 11.25 -7.81
C ALA A 31 -10.34 12.12 -6.95
N ALA A 32 -10.78 11.63 -5.78
CA ALA A 32 -11.64 12.40 -4.88
C ALA A 32 -10.99 13.72 -4.42
N ARG A 33 -9.67 13.73 -4.20
CA ARG A 33 -8.91 14.94 -3.87
C ARG A 33 -8.90 15.95 -5.02
N VAL A 34 -8.66 15.49 -6.25
CA VAL A 34 -8.66 16.33 -7.46
C VAL A 34 -10.07 16.90 -7.71
N PHE A 35 -11.11 16.06 -7.63
CA PHE A 35 -12.50 16.51 -7.77
C PHE A 35 -12.89 17.54 -6.72
N ARG A 36 -12.49 17.39 -5.44
CA ARG A 36 -12.75 18.42 -4.41
C ARG A 36 -12.05 19.75 -4.68
N LEU A 37 -10.88 19.74 -5.30
CA LEU A 37 -10.16 20.96 -5.65
C LEU A 37 -10.80 21.69 -6.84
N ILE A 38 -11.35 20.94 -7.80
CA ILE A 38 -11.96 21.49 -9.02
C ILE A 38 -13.45 21.88 -8.80
N PHE A 39 -14.20 21.09 -8.04
CA PHE A 39 -15.67 21.24 -7.86
C PHE A 39 -16.07 21.92 -6.55
N LYS A 40 -15.18 22.73 -5.95
CA LYS A 40 -15.42 23.44 -4.68
C LYS A 40 -16.56 24.48 -4.73
N ARG A 41 -17.30 24.60 -5.84
CA ARG A 41 -18.32 25.63 -6.10
C ARG A 41 -19.78 25.16 -6.16
N ASP A 42 -20.08 23.86 -6.25
CA ASP A 42 -21.48 23.38 -6.30
C ASP A 42 -21.62 21.98 -5.70
N LEU A 43 -21.85 21.87 -4.38
CA LEU A 43 -22.13 20.58 -3.75
C LEU A 43 -23.11 20.71 -2.57
N THR A 44 -24.37 21.02 -2.84
CA THR A 44 -25.50 20.84 -1.91
C THR A 44 -26.22 19.49 -2.11
N SER A 45 -25.74 18.59 -2.98
CA SER A 45 -26.57 17.45 -3.43
C SER A 45 -25.84 16.13 -3.77
N GLN A 46 -24.62 15.88 -3.31
CA GLN A 46 -24.02 14.54 -3.50
C GLN A 46 -23.84 13.81 -2.17
N ASN A 47 -24.66 12.78 -1.98
CA ASN A 47 -24.44 11.72 -1.00
C ASN A 47 -22.95 11.37 -0.96
N SER A 48 -22.34 11.61 0.19
CA SER A 48 -20.91 11.68 0.41
C SER A 48 -20.26 10.31 0.33
N TYR A 49 -19.92 9.84 -0.87
CA TYR A 49 -19.01 8.71 -1.02
C TYR A 49 -17.61 9.17 -0.62
N LYS A 50 -17.31 9.14 0.69
CA LYS A 50 -16.00 9.45 1.23
C LYS A 50 -15.05 8.32 0.81
N ALA A 51 -14.13 8.63 -0.08
CA ALA A 51 -13.07 7.70 -0.46
C ALA A 51 -12.33 7.26 0.82
N HIS A 52 -12.18 5.95 0.99
CA HIS A 52 -11.54 5.30 2.13
C HIS A 52 -10.64 4.18 1.59
N VAL A 53 -9.59 3.86 2.33
CA VAL A 53 -8.74 2.70 2.03
C VAL A 53 -9.33 1.48 2.73
N ARG A 54 -9.48 0.36 2.02
CA ARG A 54 -10.01 -0.89 2.58
C ARG A 54 -8.88 -1.70 3.19
N TRP A 55 -8.32 -1.20 4.28
CA TRP A 55 -7.17 -1.80 4.96
C TRP A 55 -7.39 -3.26 5.37
N GLY A 56 -8.58 -3.60 5.85
CA GLY A 56 -8.95 -4.97 6.22
C GLY A 56 -8.85 -5.92 5.04
N LYS A 57 -9.31 -5.49 3.86
CA LYS A 57 -9.20 -6.25 2.62
C LYS A 57 -7.74 -6.39 2.18
N ILE A 58 -6.97 -5.31 2.23
CA ILE A 58 -5.53 -5.34 1.87
C ILE A 58 -4.79 -6.32 2.79
N LEU A 59 -5.01 -6.25 4.11
CA LEU A 59 -4.39 -7.14 5.08
C LEU A 59 -4.80 -8.60 4.88
N GLN A 60 -6.07 -8.86 4.57
CA GLN A 60 -6.57 -10.20 4.28
C GLN A 60 -5.84 -10.86 3.11
N TYR A 61 -5.53 -10.09 2.05
CA TYR A 61 -4.79 -10.60 0.89
C TYR A 61 -3.26 -10.54 1.05
N ASP A 62 -2.74 -9.81 2.03
CA ASP A 62 -1.31 -9.71 2.35
C ASP A 62 -0.79 -10.92 3.16
N THR A 63 -1.11 -12.13 2.71
CA THR A 63 -0.77 -13.40 3.40
C THR A 63 0.73 -13.62 3.53
N ILE A 64 1.50 -13.19 2.52
CA ILE A 64 2.97 -13.30 2.50
C ILE A 64 3.68 -11.99 2.85
N GLN A 65 2.97 -11.05 3.49
CA GLN A 65 3.54 -9.84 4.10
C GLN A 65 4.20 -8.83 3.13
N CYS A 66 4.00 -8.95 1.81
CA CYS A 66 4.63 -8.04 0.85
C CYS A 66 4.12 -6.60 0.96
N THR A 67 2.85 -6.39 1.29
CA THR A 67 2.31 -5.04 1.46
C THR A 67 2.80 -4.43 2.77
N ARG A 68 2.85 -5.20 3.86
CA ARG A 68 3.51 -4.73 5.10
C ARG A 68 5.00 -4.45 4.91
N TYR A 69 5.71 -5.27 4.14
CA TYR A 69 7.10 -5.04 3.76
C TYR A 69 7.27 -3.72 3.00
N LEU A 70 6.38 -3.44 2.04
CA LEU A 70 6.35 -2.17 1.30
C LEU A 70 6.16 -0.97 2.24
N PHE A 71 5.18 -1.01 3.15
CA PHE A 71 4.92 0.09 4.09
C PHE A 71 6.05 0.29 5.09
N CYS A 72 6.73 -0.77 5.49
CA CYS A 72 7.95 -0.65 6.26
C CYS A 72 9.06 0.05 5.48
N ASP A 73 9.30 -0.33 4.22
CA ASP A 73 10.29 0.35 3.37
C ASP A 73 9.95 1.83 3.16
N LEU A 74 8.67 2.19 3.05
CA LEU A 74 8.24 3.60 3.01
C LEU A 74 8.74 4.40 4.22
N GLY A 75 8.72 3.80 5.41
CA GLY A 75 9.22 4.44 6.63
C GLY A 75 10.75 4.46 6.72
N ALA A 76 11.40 3.37 6.27
CA ALA A 76 12.85 3.23 6.31
C ALA A 76 13.56 4.13 5.29
N SER A 77 12.98 4.33 4.11
CA SER A 77 13.61 5.08 3.03
C SER A 77 13.62 6.59 3.25
N GLU A 78 14.68 7.24 2.78
CA GLU A 78 14.78 8.71 2.74
C GLU A 78 14.43 9.28 1.36
N ILE A 79 14.21 8.41 0.37
CA ILE A 79 13.90 8.81 -1.00
C ILE A 79 12.48 9.37 -1.03
N LYS A 80 12.37 10.68 -1.21
CA LYS A 80 11.10 11.36 -1.42
C LYS A 80 10.73 11.30 -2.89
N THR A 81 9.71 10.51 -3.21
CA THR A 81 9.05 10.53 -4.52
C THR A 81 7.58 10.83 -4.28
N GLN A 82 6.92 11.48 -5.25
CA GLN A 82 5.49 11.78 -5.15
C GLN A 82 4.67 10.52 -4.83
N LEU A 83 4.95 9.41 -5.52
CA LEU A 83 4.29 8.13 -5.29
C LEU A 83 4.42 7.67 -3.83
N ARG A 84 5.64 7.71 -3.27
CA ARG A 84 5.87 7.32 -1.88
C ARG A 84 5.11 8.23 -0.90
N GLU A 85 5.14 9.54 -1.11
CA GLU A 85 4.43 10.50 -0.26
C GLU A 85 2.91 10.29 -0.27
N GLU A 86 2.35 9.92 -1.42
CA GLU A 86 0.91 9.67 -1.52
C GLU A 86 0.51 8.33 -0.88
N PHE A 87 1.36 7.30 -0.96
CA PHE A 87 1.14 6.07 -0.20
C PHE A 87 1.27 6.30 1.31
N ILE A 88 2.17 7.17 1.75
CA ILE A 88 2.24 7.62 3.15
C ILE A 88 0.95 8.37 3.52
N TYR A 89 0.44 9.23 2.63
CA TYR A 89 -0.82 9.94 2.86
C TYR A 89 -2.02 8.99 3.03
N MET A 90 -2.03 7.83 2.37
CA MET A 90 -3.08 6.82 2.59
C MET A 90 -3.20 6.44 4.07
N LEU A 91 -2.08 6.34 4.81
CA LEU A 91 -2.09 6.02 6.25
C LEU A 91 -2.77 7.09 7.12
N ALA A 92 -2.90 8.31 6.60
CA ALA A 92 -3.54 9.44 7.26
C ALA A 92 -5.02 9.61 6.87
N VAL A 93 -5.52 8.84 5.89
CA VAL A 93 -6.94 8.85 5.52
C VAL A 93 -7.75 8.19 6.63
N GLU A 94 -8.82 8.87 7.05
CA GLU A 94 -9.73 8.39 8.08
C GLU A 94 -10.33 7.02 7.66
N PRO A 95 -10.05 5.94 8.43
CA PRO A 95 -10.54 4.61 8.11
C PRO A 95 -12.03 4.49 8.46
N ARG A 96 -12.68 3.47 7.89
CA ARG A 96 -13.95 2.99 8.44
C ARG A 96 -13.70 2.19 9.71
N GLU A 97 -14.73 1.99 10.52
CA GLU A 97 -14.62 1.25 11.79
C GLU A 97 -14.04 -0.16 11.57
N GLU A 98 -14.45 -0.85 10.51
CA GLU A 98 -13.94 -2.19 10.17
C GLU A 98 -12.45 -2.22 9.79
N ASP A 99 -11.88 -1.08 9.41
CA ASP A 99 -10.51 -0.96 8.89
C ASP A 99 -9.52 -0.45 9.95
N VAL A 100 -9.98 0.00 11.13
CA VAL A 100 -9.14 0.61 12.18
C VAL A 100 -7.99 -0.31 12.60
N THR A 101 -8.30 -1.56 12.94
CA THR A 101 -7.30 -2.53 13.39
C THR A 101 -6.30 -2.85 12.27
N ALA A 102 -6.78 -2.98 11.03
CA ALA A 102 -5.92 -3.27 9.90
C ALA A 102 -5.00 -2.09 9.55
N LEU A 103 -5.51 -0.85 9.61
CA LEU A 103 -4.69 0.35 9.44
C LEU A 103 -3.55 0.39 10.46
N GLU A 104 -3.82 0.02 11.71
CA GLU A 104 -2.81 0.04 12.77
C GLU A 104 -1.64 -0.93 12.46
N VAL A 105 -1.91 -2.06 11.82
CA VAL A 105 -0.85 -2.98 11.35
C VAL A 105 0.07 -2.30 10.33
N PHE A 106 -0.48 -1.54 9.39
CA PHE A 106 0.32 -0.83 8.38
C PHE A 106 1.05 0.39 8.96
N LYS A 107 0.44 1.11 9.91
CA LYS A 107 1.10 2.18 10.65
C LYS A 107 2.28 1.65 11.46
N ASN A 108 2.11 0.50 12.11
CA ASN A 108 3.20 -0.15 12.85
C ASN A 108 4.33 -0.60 11.93
N ALA A 109 4.02 -1.15 10.75
CA ALA A 109 5.03 -1.48 9.74
C ALA A 109 5.84 -0.23 9.34
N TYR A 110 5.14 0.86 8.99
CA TYR A 110 5.77 2.14 8.64
C TYR A 110 6.62 2.72 9.77
N ASN A 111 6.09 2.74 11.00
CA ASN A 111 6.78 3.25 12.17
C ASN A 111 8.04 2.44 12.50
N TYR A 112 7.96 1.10 12.37
CA TYR A 112 9.12 0.23 12.55
C TYR A 112 10.24 0.56 11.56
N GLY A 113 9.91 0.69 10.27
CA GLY A 113 10.89 1.12 9.26
C GLY A 113 11.52 2.47 9.59
N LYS A 114 10.70 3.41 10.05
CA LYS A 114 11.15 4.75 10.46
C LYS A 114 12.09 4.71 11.68
N SER A 115 11.81 3.89 12.69
CA SER A 115 12.65 3.77 13.90
C SER A 115 13.97 3.05 13.63
N SER A 116 13.95 2.01 12.80
CA SER A 116 15.12 1.14 12.60
C SER A 116 16.08 1.62 11.51
N ARG A 117 15.84 2.80 10.94
CA ARG A 117 16.63 3.38 9.84
C ARG A 117 18.14 3.46 10.13
N LYS A 118 18.53 3.66 11.39
CA LYS A 118 19.94 3.91 11.78
C LYS A 118 20.67 2.66 12.29
N GLU A 119 19.94 1.57 12.54
CA GLU A 119 20.46 0.48 13.37
C GLU A 119 20.78 -0.78 12.56
N ILE A 120 20.09 -1.02 11.44
CA ILE A 120 20.16 -2.29 10.71
C ILE A 120 20.18 -2.02 9.20
N ASN A 121 21.01 -2.77 8.46
CA ASN A 121 20.90 -2.85 7.00
C ASN A 121 19.65 -3.67 6.63
N GLU A 122 18.68 -3.06 5.94
CA GLU A 122 17.39 -3.65 5.55
C GLU A 122 16.50 -4.14 6.73
N PRO A 123 16.12 -3.25 7.68
CA PRO A 123 15.38 -3.65 8.89
C PRO A 123 14.04 -4.34 8.56
N CYS A 124 13.39 -3.90 7.49
CA CYS A 124 12.10 -4.41 7.05
C CYS A 124 12.16 -5.85 6.52
N ARG A 125 13.30 -6.27 5.96
CA ARG A 125 13.44 -7.61 5.39
C ARG A 125 13.49 -8.68 6.47
N ALA A 126 14.08 -8.35 7.62
CA ALA A 126 14.17 -9.27 8.76
C ALA A 126 12.78 -9.59 9.33
N ILE A 127 11.92 -8.57 9.48
CA ILE A 127 10.57 -8.74 10.04
C ILE A 127 9.58 -9.29 9.02
N TYR A 128 9.65 -8.85 7.77
CA TYR A 128 8.74 -9.26 6.70
C TYR A 128 9.40 -10.24 5.73
N SER A 129 10.00 -11.28 6.29
CA SER A 129 10.80 -12.28 5.56
C SER A 129 9.96 -13.22 4.68
N ALA A 130 8.63 -13.29 4.91
CA ALA A 130 7.74 -14.11 4.10
C ALA A 130 7.55 -13.57 2.67
N CYS A 131 7.82 -12.28 2.43
CA CYS A 131 7.70 -11.70 1.11
C CYS A 131 8.90 -12.12 0.24
N PRO A 132 8.72 -12.91 -0.83
CA PRO A 132 9.83 -13.41 -1.64
C PRO A 132 10.41 -12.33 -2.57
N PHE A 133 9.70 -11.22 -2.74
CA PHE A 133 10.05 -10.15 -3.68
C PHE A 133 10.91 -9.07 -3.01
N LYS A 134 11.77 -8.42 -3.79
CA LYS A 134 12.47 -7.20 -3.36
C LYS A 134 11.51 -6.02 -3.43
N VAL A 135 11.71 -5.02 -2.56
CA VAL A 135 10.81 -3.86 -2.54
C VAL A 135 10.77 -3.10 -3.85
N ASN A 136 11.90 -2.99 -4.58
CA ASN A 136 11.95 -2.33 -5.89
C ASN A 136 10.95 -2.94 -6.88
N LEU A 137 10.85 -4.28 -6.90
CA LEU A 137 9.89 -4.98 -7.76
C LEU A 137 8.44 -4.69 -7.36
N LEU A 138 8.15 -4.53 -6.06
CA LEU A 138 6.81 -4.14 -5.61
C LEU A 138 6.44 -2.73 -6.09
N TYR A 139 7.38 -1.78 -6.07
CA TYR A 139 7.18 -0.45 -6.65
C TYR A 139 7.01 -0.50 -8.16
N GLU A 140 7.77 -1.34 -8.87
CA GLU A 140 7.60 -1.56 -10.31
C GLU A 140 6.18 -2.08 -10.62
N PHE A 141 5.66 -3.02 -9.84
CA PHE A 141 4.27 -3.48 -9.99
C PHE A 141 3.25 -2.37 -9.74
N ILE A 142 3.44 -1.55 -8.70
CA ILE A 142 2.57 -0.39 -8.44
C ILE A 142 2.57 0.57 -9.63
N GLN A 143 3.76 0.95 -10.12
CA GLN A 143 3.89 1.85 -11.26
C GLN A 143 3.28 1.26 -12.53
N TYR A 144 3.48 -0.03 -12.76
CA TYR A 144 2.86 -0.72 -13.89
C TYR A 144 1.34 -0.66 -13.80
N LEU A 145 0.76 -1.04 -12.65
CA LEU A 145 -0.69 -1.03 -12.42
C LEU A 145 -1.29 0.36 -12.53
N LEU A 146 -0.58 1.40 -12.09
CA LEU A 146 -1.01 2.80 -12.25
C LEU A 146 -1.01 3.29 -13.70
N ARG A 147 -0.19 2.70 -14.58
CA ARG A 147 -0.18 3.06 -16.01
C ARG A 147 -1.30 2.40 -16.81
N ILE A 148 -1.76 1.23 -16.37
CA ILE A 148 -2.76 0.43 -17.10
C ILE A 148 -4.18 0.53 -16.53
N SER A 149 -4.35 1.21 -15.38
CA SER A 149 -5.65 1.43 -14.72
C SER A 149 -6.17 2.82 -15.01
#